data_AF-A0A352L0R8-F1
#
_entry.id   AF-A0A352L0R8-F1
#
_cell.length_a   1.000
_cell.length_b   1.000
_cell.length_c   1.000
_cell.angle_alpha   90.00
_cell.angle_beta   90.00
_cell.angle_gamma   90.00
#
_symmetry.space_group_name_H-M   'P 1'
#
loop_
_entity.id
_entity.type
_entity.pdbx_description
1 polymer ?
#
loop_
_entity_poly.entity_id
_entity_poly.type
_entity_poly.pdbx_seq_one_letter_code
_entity_poly.pdbx_strand_id
1 'polypeptide(L)'
;MNHFARRRADIKGAPTVEQLREWIDDPRPMGLSKEAQNLIILLSAAQSNLRIYRHGGPWESATIQSLPDDCELRAVELPAVERWETALQLASRILGVTGSRLLNAPNLATFAGNIKTRVAEVRGALQTFHRRLQERLSKLQMTLDASDRMKSATMAVRLLDRLAAADAAGVVDTLCTAEIATSETAMGQCVGSARELTNALDDAGWRLIEMLPGMAAAQQSAAQAILTELRQALCADEHAVALQPAVAVAGARATRLVEQAMTAPVSLPVAPSAPVPAPIPVRGADRVTAAGSRGQEPQLVAETEPSRRTAVLQGEESHLSPAAVRELLTTLEARLRTGQTLQCTIRWSISGEAQQ
;
A
#
# COMPACT_ATOMS: atom_id res chain seq x y z
N MET A 1 -0.48 -31.13 -37.26
CA MET A 1 -1.07 -29.90 -36.67
C MET A 1 -0.77 -28.63 -37.48
N ASN A 2 0.43 -28.44 -38.06
CA ASN A 2 0.68 -27.35 -39.03
C ASN A 2 -0.24 -27.39 -40.28
N HIS A 3 -0.90 -28.53 -40.57
CA HIS A 3 -1.82 -28.67 -41.69
C HIS A 3 -3.04 -27.74 -41.60
N PHE A 4 -3.75 -27.72 -40.46
CA PHE A 4 -4.91 -26.84 -40.29
C PHE A 4 -4.53 -25.36 -40.27
N ALA A 5 -3.40 -25.01 -39.64
CA ALA A 5 -2.93 -23.62 -39.63
C ALA A 5 -2.63 -23.12 -41.05
N ARG A 6 -2.00 -23.95 -41.89
CA ARG A 6 -1.73 -23.64 -43.29
C ARG A 6 -3.02 -23.49 -44.10
N ARG A 7 -3.92 -24.47 -44.05
CA ARG A 7 -5.19 -24.45 -44.80
C ARG A 7 -6.07 -23.26 -44.42
N ARG A 8 -6.06 -22.86 -43.15
CA ARG A 8 -6.78 -21.66 -42.68
C ARG A 8 -6.25 -20.37 -43.30
N ALA A 9 -4.96 -20.28 -43.60
CA ALA A 9 -4.38 -19.11 -44.25
C ALA A 9 -4.80 -19.00 -45.73
N ASP A 10 -5.21 -20.12 -46.34
CA ASP A 10 -5.63 -20.19 -47.75
C ASP A 10 -7.11 -19.84 -47.96
N ILE A 11 -7.93 -19.75 -46.89
CA ILE A 11 -9.36 -19.41 -46.97
C ILE A 11 -9.64 -17.98 -46.49
N LYS A 12 -10.70 -17.36 -47.06
CA LYS A 12 -11.24 -16.10 -46.56
C LYS A 12 -12.39 -16.39 -45.59
N GLY A 13 -12.15 -16.24 -44.29
CA GLY A 13 -13.16 -16.38 -43.24
C GLY A 13 -12.86 -17.47 -42.21
N ALA A 14 -13.83 -17.74 -41.33
CA ALA A 14 -13.73 -18.80 -40.34
C ALA A 14 -14.06 -20.16 -40.97
N PRO A 15 -13.24 -21.22 -40.77
CA PRO A 15 -13.55 -22.54 -41.29
C PRO A 15 -14.76 -23.13 -40.56
N THR A 16 -15.60 -23.87 -41.29
CA THR A 16 -16.65 -24.70 -40.70
C THR A 16 -16.09 -26.04 -40.21
N VAL A 17 -16.80 -26.73 -39.33
CA VAL A 17 -16.44 -28.08 -38.89
C VAL A 17 -16.40 -29.04 -40.07
N GLU A 18 -17.34 -28.91 -41.01
CA GLU A 18 -17.36 -29.68 -42.26
C GLU A 18 -16.05 -29.54 -43.03
N GLN A 19 -15.60 -28.30 -43.27
CA GLN A 19 -14.33 -28.02 -43.97
C GLN A 19 -13.12 -28.57 -43.22
N LEU A 20 -13.13 -28.55 -41.88
CA LEU A 20 -12.05 -29.14 -41.10
C LEU A 20 -12.00 -30.67 -41.24
N ARG A 21 -13.15 -31.33 -41.38
CA ARG A 21 -13.22 -32.78 -41.64
C ARG A 21 -12.66 -33.11 -43.02
N GLU A 22 -13.01 -32.33 -44.04
CA GLU A 22 -12.41 -32.48 -45.38
C GLU A 22 -10.89 -32.33 -45.33
N TRP A 23 -10.36 -31.39 -44.54
CA TRP A 23 -8.91 -31.23 -44.37
C TRP A 23 -8.25 -32.35 -43.56
N ILE A 24 -8.99 -33.10 -42.76
CA ILE A 24 -8.45 -34.30 -42.10
C ILE A 24 -8.20 -35.40 -43.14
N ASP A 25 -9.09 -35.51 -44.12
CA ASP A 25 -9.06 -36.55 -45.16
C ASP A 25 -8.24 -36.15 -46.42
N ASP A 26 -7.56 -35.00 -46.41
CA ASP A 26 -6.65 -34.54 -47.46
C ASP A 26 -5.17 -34.73 -47.03
N PRO A 27 -4.31 -35.38 -47.84
CA PRO A 27 -4.47 -35.76 -49.26
C PRO A 27 -5.05 -37.15 -49.50
N ARG A 28 -5.29 -37.95 -48.46
CA ARG A 28 -5.88 -39.29 -48.57
C ARG A 28 -6.88 -39.50 -47.44
N PRO A 29 -8.02 -40.16 -47.71
CA PRO A 29 -9.01 -40.47 -46.68
C PRO A 29 -8.39 -41.24 -45.52
N MET A 30 -8.54 -40.73 -44.30
CA MET A 30 -7.96 -41.33 -43.09
C MET A 30 -8.89 -42.38 -42.48
N GLY A 31 -10.17 -42.38 -42.83
CA GLY A 31 -11.16 -43.35 -42.35
C GLY A 31 -11.49 -43.24 -40.85
N LEU A 32 -11.26 -42.06 -40.27
CA LEU A 32 -11.49 -41.82 -38.84
C LEU A 32 -12.98 -41.76 -38.51
N SER A 33 -13.36 -42.26 -37.33
CA SER A 33 -14.73 -42.09 -36.83
C SER A 33 -15.05 -40.61 -36.57
N LYS A 34 -16.34 -40.26 -36.51
CA LYS A 34 -16.76 -38.87 -36.24
C LYS A 34 -16.23 -38.38 -34.89
N GLU A 35 -16.19 -39.23 -33.88
CA GLU A 35 -15.68 -38.88 -32.54
C GLU A 35 -14.17 -38.58 -32.59
N ALA A 36 -13.40 -39.36 -33.34
CA ALA A 36 -11.97 -39.11 -33.52
C ALA A 36 -11.70 -37.80 -34.27
N GLN A 37 -12.48 -37.52 -35.32
CA GLN A 37 -12.42 -36.24 -36.03
C GLN A 37 -12.79 -35.07 -35.10
N ASN A 38 -13.85 -35.21 -34.29
CA ASN A 38 -14.27 -34.19 -33.32
C ASN A 38 -13.17 -33.92 -32.29
N LEU A 39 -12.51 -34.95 -31.77
CA LEU A 39 -11.39 -34.79 -30.84
C LEU A 39 -10.25 -33.99 -31.48
N ILE A 40 -9.88 -34.31 -32.72
CA ILE A 40 -8.82 -33.60 -33.46
C ILE A 40 -9.19 -32.12 -33.66
N ILE A 41 -10.45 -31.85 -34.04
CA ILE A 41 -10.95 -30.48 -34.27
C ILE A 41 -10.98 -29.69 -32.96
N LEU A 42 -11.53 -30.26 -31.89
CA LEU A 42 -11.58 -29.61 -30.57
C LEU A 42 -10.18 -29.32 -30.03
N LEU A 43 -9.24 -30.26 -30.20
CA LEU A 43 -7.85 -30.07 -29.81
C LEU A 43 -7.18 -28.96 -30.63
N SER A 44 -7.41 -28.93 -31.94
CA SER A 44 -6.91 -27.85 -32.81
C SER A 44 -7.50 -26.50 -32.42
N ALA A 45 -8.79 -26.46 -32.09
CA ALA A 45 -9.48 -25.24 -31.65
C ALA A 45 -8.87 -24.71 -30.35
N ALA A 46 -8.66 -25.59 -29.37
CA ALA A 46 -8.03 -25.27 -28.10
C ALA A 46 -6.59 -24.75 -28.27
N GLN A 47 -5.80 -25.36 -29.16
CA GLN A 47 -4.41 -24.94 -29.42
C GLN A 47 -4.33 -23.61 -30.18
N SER A 48 -5.29 -23.33 -31.06
CA SER A 48 -5.28 -22.15 -31.94
C SER A 48 -6.18 -21.01 -31.44
N ASN A 49 -6.65 -21.08 -30.19
CA ASN A 49 -7.55 -20.09 -29.58
C ASN A 49 -8.80 -19.79 -30.43
N LEU A 50 -9.36 -20.86 -31.03
CA LEU A 50 -10.62 -20.77 -31.77
C LEU A 50 -11.78 -21.09 -30.85
N ARG A 51 -12.85 -20.29 -30.93
CA ARG A 51 -14.15 -20.57 -30.33
C ARG A 51 -15.11 -21.07 -31.39
N ILE A 52 -16.01 -21.96 -30.96
CA ILE A 52 -17.02 -22.55 -31.81
C ILE A 52 -18.28 -21.69 -31.76
N TYR A 53 -18.78 -21.33 -32.93
CA TYR A 53 -20.01 -20.56 -33.12
C TYR A 53 -20.97 -21.38 -33.95
N ARG A 54 -22.27 -21.21 -33.72
CA ARG A 54 -23.32 -21.81 -34.54
C ARG A 54 -24.46 -20.80 -34.66
N HIS A 55 -25.00 -20.62 -35.87
CA HIS A 55 -26.07 -19.64 -36.16
C HIS A 55 -25.77 -18.22 -35.63
N GLY A 56 -24.52 -17.77 -35.71
CA GLY A 56 -24.11 -16.43 -35.29
C GLY A 56 -23.83 -16.25 -33.80
N GLY A 57 -24.07 -17.25 -32.94
CA GLY A 57 -23.81 -17.20 -31.50
C GLY A 57 -22.73 -18.20 -31.04
N PRO A 58 -22.09 -17.97 -29.88
CA PRO A 58 -21.18 -18.96 -29.28
C PRO A 58 -21.90 -20.28 -29.01
N TRP A 59 -21.26 -21.41 -29.31
CA TRP A 59 -21.79 -22.75 -29.06
C TRP A 59 -20.92 -23.49 -28.04
N GLU A 60 -21.34 -23.42 -26.76
CA GLU A 60 -20.57 -24.01 -25.64
C GLU A 60 -20.84 -25.51 -25.43
N SER A 61 -21.84 -26.08 -26.10
CA SER A 61 -22.19 -27.50 -25.99
C SER A 61 -21.38 -28.43 -26.90
N ALA A 62 -20.26 -27.93 -27.45
CA ALA A 62 -19.36 -28.73 -28.28
C ALA A 62 -18.69 -29.83 -27.45
N THR A 63 -18.86 -31.08 -27.85
CA THR A 63 -18.28 -32.25 -27.19
C THR A 63 -17.70 -33.20 -28.23
N ILE A 64 -16.92 -34.19 -27.78
CA ILE A 64 -16.38 -35.24 -28.65
C ILE A 64 -17.53 -36.00 -29.35
N GLN A 65 -18.68 -36.15 -28.69
CA GLN A 65 -19.86 -36.84 -29.23
C GLN A 65 -20.71 -35.94 -30.13
N SER A 66 -20.71 -34.62 -29.89
CA SER A 66 -21.59 -33.68 -30.57
C SER A 66 -20.83 -32.43 -31.02
N LEU A 67 -20.53 -32.41 -32.31
CA LEU A 67 -19.96 -31.26 -33.01
C LEU A 67 -20.59 -31.18 -34.42
N PRO A 68 -21.66 -30.39 -34.59
CA PRO A 68 -22.34 -30.21 -35.87
C PRO A 68 -21.42 -29.64 -36.98
N ASP A 69 -21.68 -30.02 -38.23
CA ASP A 69 -20.91 -29.60 -39.42
C ASP A 69 -21.01 -28.09 -39.71
N ASP A 70 -22.16 -27.49 -39.39
CA ASP A 70 -22.50 -26.08 -39.56
C ASP A 70 -21.89 -25.15 -38.50
N CYS A 71 -21.12 -25.70 -37.55
CA CYS A 71 -20.38 -24.92 -36.59
C CYS A 71 -19.17 -24.23 -37.25
N GLU A 72 -18.93 -22.97 -36.91
CA GLU A 72 -17.78 -22.18 -37.37
C GLU A 72 -16.73 -22.04 -36.27
N LEU A 73 -15.45 -22.17 -36.62
CA LEU A 73 -14.34 -21.90 -35.70
C LEU A 73 -13.79 -20.50 -35.92
N ARG A 74 -14.16 -19.57 -35.04
CA ARG A 74 -13.72 -18.18 -35.09
C ARG A 74 -12.56 -17.95 -34.16
N ALA A 75 -11.53 -17.25 -34.63
CA ALA A 75 -10.42 -16.83 -33.76
C ALA A 75 -10.95 -15.86 -32.69
N VAL A 76 -10.59 -16.11 -31.44
CA VAL A 76 -10.78 -15.12 -30.37
C VAL A 76 -9.59 -14.17 -30.45
N GLU A 77 -9.86 -12.88 -30.58
CA GLU A 77 -8.81 -11.87 -30.40
C GLU A 77 -8.30 -11.96 -28.96
N LEU A 78 -7.09 -12.48 -28.82
CA LEU A 78 -6.38 -12.49 -27.56
C LEU A 78 -5.61 -11.18 -27.41
N PRO A 79 -5.42 -10.70 -26.18
CA PRO A 79 -4.53 -9.57 -25.94
C PRO A 79 -3.10 -9.92 -26.37
N ALA A 80 -2.28 -8.89 -26.61
CA ALA A 80 -0.84 -9.07 -26.79
C ALA A 80 -0.22 -9.74 -25.54
N VAL A 81 0.81 -10.55 -25.73
CA VAL A 81 1.45 -11.34 -24.65
C VAL A 81 2.02 -10.40 -23.57
N GLU A 82 2.58 -9.27 -23.97
CA GLU A 82 3.15 -8.26 -23.06
C GLU A 82 2.06 -7.61 -22.20
N ARG A 83 0.88 -7.37 -22.79
CA ARG A 83 -0.29 -6.86 -22.05
C ARG A 83 -0.80 -7.92 -21.09
N TRP A 84 -0.82 -9.18 -21.49
CA TRP A 84 -1.22 -10.28 -20.62
C TRP A 84 -0.32 -10.39 -19.39
N GLU A 85 1.00 -10.37 -19.56
CA GLU A 85 1.95 -10.41 -18.44
C GLU A 85 1.80 -9.19 -17.52
N THR A 86 1.64 -8.00 -18.09
CA THR A 86 1.40 -6.76 -17.34
C THR A 86 0.11 -6.85 -16.51
N ALA A 87 -0.98 -7.36 -17.10
CA ALA A 87 -2.24 -7.55 -16.41
C ALA A 87 -2.12 -8.57 -15.25
N LEU A 88 -1.39 -9.67 -15.44
CA LEU A 88 -1.11 -10.63 -14.36
C LEU A 88 -0.31 -9.99 -13.22
N GLN A 89 0.70 -9.17 -13.53
CA GLN A 89 1.48 -8.45 -12.52
C GLN A 89 0.59 -7.49 -11.72
N LEU A 90 -0.18 -6.63 -12.39
CA LEU A 90 -1.02 -5.63 -11.74
C LEU A 90 -2.15 -6.27 -10.93
N ALA A 91 -2.78 -7.32 -11.45
CA ALA A 91 -3.76 -8.10 -10.70
C ALA A 91 -3.17 -8.71 -9.43
N SER A 92 -1.96 -9.25 -9.49
CA SER A 92 -1.29 -9.81 -8.33
C SER A 92 -0.97 -8.74 -7.29
N ARG A 93 -0.39 -7.61 -7.71
CA ARG A 93 0.06 -6.56 -6.80
C ARG A 93 -1.07 -5.73 -6.20
N ILE A 94 -2.12 -5.44 -6.97
CA ILE A 94 -3.22 -4.57 -6.53
C ILE A 94 -4.40 -5.36 -5.96
N LEU A 95 -4.75 -6.51 -6.56
CA LEU A 95 -5.94 -7.28 -6.16
C LEU A 95 -5.59 -8.54 -5.37
N GLY A 96 -4.33 -8.97 -5.38
CA GLY A 96 -3.91 -10.26 -4.81
C GLY A 96 -4.35 -11.46 -5.64
N VAL A 97 -4.68 -11.27 -6.92
CA VAL A 97 -5.18 -12.34 -7.81
C VAL A 97 -4.06 -12.82 -8.71
N THR A 98 -3.82 -14.13 -8.70
CA THR A 98 -2.86 -14.77 -9.60
C THR A 98 -3.58 -15.53 -10.71
N GLY A 99 -2.90 -15.69 -11.84
CA GLY A 99 -3.40 -16.40 -13.02
C GLY A 99 -2.30 -17.19 -13.71
N SER A 100 -2.70 -18.07 -14.62
CA SER A 100 -1.76 -18.81 -15.46
C SER A 100 -1.01 -17.89 -16.41
N ARG A 101 0.32 -18.05 -16.51
CA ARG A 101 1.14 -17.30 -17.48
C ARG A 101 0.83 -17.69 -18.93
N LEU A 102 0.31 -18.88 -19.16
CA LEU A 102 -0.04 -19.34 -20.51
C LEU A 102 -1.25 -18.57 -21.03
N LEU A 103 -1.05 -17.73 -22.05
CA LEU A 103 -2.14 -17.00 -22.69
C LEU A 103 -2.93 -17.92 -23.63
N ASN A 104 -4.17 -18.21 -23.25
CA ASN A 104 -5.16 -18.85 -24.11
C ASN A 104 -6.58 -18.43 -23.69
N ALA A 105 -7.57 -18.70 -24.53
CA ALA A 105 -8.94 -18.27 -24.28
C ALA A 105 -9.54 -18.82 -22.96
N PRO A 106 -9.34 -20.10 -22.57
CA PRO A 106 -9.78 -20.60 -21.27
C PRO A 106 -9.13 -19.88 -20.08
N ASN A 107 -7.80 -19.69 -20.11
CA ASN A 107 -7.08 -19.02 -19.03
C ASN A 107 -7.48 -17.54 -18.90
N LEU A 108 -7.73 -16.86 -20.03
CA LEU A 108 -8.26 -15.50 -20.04
C LEU A 108 -9.65 -15.42 -19.40
N ALA A 109 -10.56 -16.35 -19.74
CA ALA A 109 -11.90 -16.39 -19.17
C ALA A 109 -11.88 -16.65 -17.65
N THR A 110 -11.08 -17.63 -17.21
CA THR A 110 -10.90 -17.94 -15.78
C THR A 110 -10.30 -16.76 -15.02
N PHE A 111 -9.26 -16.14 -15.58
CA PHE A 111 -8.63 -14.96 -14.97
C PHE A 111 -9.63 -13.79 -14.84
N ALA A 112 -10.37 -13.47 -15.91
CA ALA A 112 -11.40 -12.44 -15.86
C ALA A 112 -12.48 -12.75 -14.81
N GLY A 113 -12.90 -14.01 -14.71
CA GLY A 113 -13.81 -14.48 -13.66
C GLY A 113 -13.25 -14.26 -12.25
N ASN A 114 -12.01 -14.66 -11.99
CA ASN A 114 -11.35 -14.46 -10.69
C ASN A 114 -11.24 -12.98 -10.32
N ILE A 115 -10.91 -12.12 -11.30
CA ILE A 115 -10.86 -10.67 -11.10
C ILE A 115 -12.24 -10.14 -10.73
N LYS A 116 -13.29 -10.53 -11.45
CA LYS A 116 -14.66 -10.08 -11.15
C LYS A 116 -15.12 -10.50 -9.76
N THR A 117 -14.87 -11.75 -9.37
CA THR A 117 -15.16 -12.24 -8.01
C THR A 117 -14.43 -11.38 -6.97
N ARG A 118 -13.13 -11.18 -7.15
CA ARG A 118 -12.33 -10.38 -6.22
C ARG A 118 -12.82 -8.94 -6.12
N VAL A 119 -13.13 -8.30 -7.25
CA VAL A 119 -13.67 -6.93 -7.28
C VAL A 119 -14.99 -6.85 -6.51
N ALA A 120 -15.89 -7.81 -6.68
CA ALA A 120 -17.16 -7.85 -5.96
C ALA A 120 -16.97 -7.95 -4.42
N GLU A 121 -15.95 -8.69 -3.96
CA GLU A 121 -15.64 -8.85 -2.53
C GLU A 121 -15.14 -7.55 -1.86
N VAL A 122 -14.29 -6.80 -2.54
CA VAL A 122 -13.50 -5.71 -1.93
C VAL A 122 -14.00 -4.30 -2.25
N ARG A 123 -14.76 -4.13 -3.34
CA ARG A 123 -15.18 -2.80 -3.84
C ARG A 123 -15.97 -1.99 -2.81
N GLY A 124 -16.93 -2.60 -2.12
CA GLY A 124 -17.75 -1.90 -1.12
C GLY A 124 -16.94 -1.42 0.08
N ALA A 125 -15.97 -2.22 0.53
CA ALA A 125 -15.07 -1.83 1.63
C ALA A 125 -14.16 -0.68 1.21
N LEU A 126 -13.58 -0.74 0.00
CA LEU A 126 -12.71 0.32 -0.51
C LEU A 126 -13.46 1.65 -0.70
N GLN A 127 -14.68 1.63 -1.23
CA GLN A 127 -15.52 2.82 -1.36
C GLN A 127 -15.85 3.44 0.01
N THR A 128 -16.09 2.59 1.01
CA THR A 128 -16.34 3.06 2.39
C THR A 128 -15.09 3.71 2.98
N PHE A 129 -13.92 3.08 2.83
CA PHE A 129 -12.65 3.64 3.25
C PHE A 129 -12.37 4.99 2.59
N HIS A 130 -12.52 5.08 1.27
CA HIS A 130 -12.34 6.31 0.49
C HIS A 130 -13.20 7.45 1.01
N ARG A 131 -14.51 7.20 1.19
CA ARG A 131 -15.45 8.19 1.75
C ARG A 131 -15.04 8.63 3.15
N ARG A 132 -14.70 7.68 4.03
CA ARG A 132 -14.30 7.98 5.42
C ARG A 132 -13.02 8.81 5.45
N LEU A 133 -12.01 8.45 4.66
CA LEU A 133 -10.77 9.21 4.56
C LEU A 133 -11.04 10.64 4.08
N GLN A 134 -11.86 10.80 3.03
CA GLN A 134 -12.26 12.11 2.52
C GLN A 134 -12.93 12.96 3.61
N GLU A 135 -13.90 12.39 4.33
CA GLU A 135 -14.58 13.06 5.45
C GLU A 135 -13.59 13.56 6.51
N ARG A 136 -12.61 12.73 6.89
CA ARG A 136 -11.59 13.11 7.90
C ARG A 136 -10.65 14.20 7.41
N LEU A 137 -10.15 14.08 6.18
CA LEU A 137 -9.29 15.10 5.57
C LEU A 137 -10.02 16.45 5.47
N SER A 138 -11.28 16.44 5.03
CA SER A 138 -12.09 17.67 4.93
C SER A 138 -12.35 18.32 6.28
N LYS A 139 -12.67 17.53 7.33
CA LYS A 139 -12.85 18.05 8.70
C LYS A 139 -11.58 18.69 9.26
N LEU A 140 -10.41 18.18 8.91
CA LEU A 140 -9.11 18.74 9.27
C LEU A 140 -8.64 19.86 8.32
N GLN A 141 -9.49 20.28 7.39
CA GLN A 141 -9.23 21.32 6.38
C GLN A 141 -7.97 21.03 5.54
N MET A 142 -7.75 19.75 5.23
CA MET A 142 -6.63 19.31 4.40
C MET A 142 -7.01 19.25 2.92
N THR A 143 -6.06 19.58 2.05
CA THR A 143 -6.22 19.41 0.60
C THR A 143 -6.16 17.92 0.24
N LEU A 144 -7.22 17.40 -0.40
CA LEU A 144 -7.30 15.97 -0.75
C LEU A 144 -6.16 15.53 -1.67
N ASP A 145 -5.81 16.36 -2.65
CA ASP A 145 -4.73 16.09 -3.62
C ASP A 145 -3.33 16.16 -2.99
N ALA A 146 -3.19 16.62 -1.74
CA ALA A 146 -1.92 16.54 -1.01
C ALA A 146 -1.76 15.21 -0.26
N SER A 147 -2.82 14.41 -0.11
CA SER A 147 -2.78 13.10 0.54
C SER A 147 -2.49 12.01 -0.48
N ASP A 148 -1.32 11.38 -0.36
CA ASP A 148 -0.92 10.23 -1.19
C ASP A 148 -1.87 9.05 -0.97
N ARG A 149 -2.27 8.80 0.28
CA ARG A 149 -3.29 7.81 0.63
C ARG A 149 -4.63 8.07 -0.07
N MET A 150 -5.05 9.33 -0.16
CA MET A 150 -6.30 9.70 -0.84
C MET A 150 -6.18 9.50 -2.36
N LYS A 151 -5.03 9.83 -2.97
CA LYS A 151 -4.77 9.55 -4.39
C LYS A 151 -4.81 8.06 -4.68
N SER A 152 -4.10 7.25 -3.88
CA SER A 152 -4.07 5.79 -3.96
C SER A 152 -5.47 5.18 -3.86
N ALA A 153 -6.24 5.59 -2.83
CA ALA A 153 -7.61 5.14 -2.65
C ALA A 153 -8.52 5.54 -3.82
N THR A 154 -8.38 6.77 -4.34
CA THR A 154 -9.18 7.27 -5.46
C THR A 154 -8.90 6.50 -6.75
N MET A 155 -7.63 6.26 -7.08
CA MET A 155 -7.28 5.46 -8.27
C MET A 155 -7.69 4.00 -8.13
N ALA A 156 -7.58 3.43 -6.92
CA ALA A 156 -8.03 2.08 -6.66
C ALA A 156 -9.55 1.94 -6.83
N VAL A 157 -10.35 2.90 -6.31
CA VAL A 157 -11.82 2.92 -6.53
C VAL A 157 -12.14 3.00 -8.03
N ARG A 158 -11.50 3.92 -8.77
CA ARG A 158 -11.69 4.04 -10.23
C ARG A 158 -11.35 2.76 -10.97
N LEU A 159 -10.26 2.09 -10.60
CA LEU A 159 -9.87 0.82 -11.20
C LEU A 159 -10.92 -0.26 -10.94
N LEU A 160 -11.36 -0.45 -9.69
CA LEU A 160 -12.36 -1.45 -9.34
C LEU A 160 -13.71 -1.18 -10.00
N ASP A 161 -14.12 0.08 -10.12
CA ASP A 161 -15.33 0.47 -10.83
C ASP A 161 -15.26 0.12 -12.33
N ARG A 162 -14.11 0.41 -12.98
CA ARG A 162 -13.89 0.02 -14.38
C ARG A 162 -13.86 -1.49 -14.55
N LEU A 163 -13.20 -2.24 -13.66
CA LEU A 163 -13.13 -3.70 -13.72
C LEU A 163 -14.49 -4.36 -13.48
N ALA A 164 -15.33 -3.77 -12.63
CA ALA A 164 -16.70 -4.25 -12.42
C ALA A 164 -17.54 -4.11 -13.71
N ALA A 165 -17.38 -3.00 -14.43
CA ALA A 165 -18.09 -2.70 -15.66
C ALA A 165 -17.53 -3.42 -16.90
N ALA A 166 -16.24 -3.76 -16.91
CA ALA A 166 -15.58 -4.41 -18.05
C ALA A 166 -16.16 -5.80 -18.35
N ASP A 167 -16.21 -6.20 -19.62
CA ASP A 167 -16.44 -7.59 -20.00
C ASP A 167 -15.15 -8.42 -19.87
N ALA A 168 -15.21 -9.73 -20.14
CA ALA A 168 -14.06 -10.61 -19.96
C ALA A 168 -12.85 -10.23 -20.84
N ALA A 169 -13.09 -9.63 -22.01
CA ALA A 169 -12.03 -9.17 -22.91
C ALA A 169 -11.42 -7.84 -22.41
N GLY A 170 -12.25 -6.95 -21.87
CA GLY A 170 -11.86 -5.63 -21.37
C GLY A 170 -11.13 -5.65 -20.03
N VAL A 171 -11.14 -6.75 -19.27
CA VAL A 171 -10.42 -6.85 -17.99
C VAL A 171 -8.92 -6.62 -18.16
N VAL A 172 -8.30 -7.26 -19.17
CA VAL A 172 -6.86 -7.12 -19.43
C VAL A 172 -6.52 -5.69 -19.82
N ASP A 173 -7.31 -5.09 -20.70
CA ASP A 173 -7.12 -3.71 -21.13
C ASP A 173 -7.27 -2.71 -19.98
N THR A 174 -8.28 -2.91 -19.14
CA THR A 174 -8.53 -2.09 -17.95
C THR A 174 -7.39 -2.15 -16.94
N LEU A 175 -6.80 -3.34 -16.73
CA LEU A 175 -5.62 -3.50 -15.88
C LEU A 175 -4.42 -2.78 -16.49
N CYS A 176 -4.12 -2.99 -17.78
CA CYS A 176 -2.97 -2.35 -18.44
C CYS A 176 -3.08 -0.83 -18.52
N THR A 177 -4.28 -0.28 -18.52
CA THR A 177 -4.57 1.17 -18.52
C THR A 177 -4.93 1.68 -17.13
N ALA A 178 -4.58 0.94 -16.07
CA ALA A 178 -4.70 1.41 -14.71
C ALA A 178 -3.78 2.60 -14.46
N GLU A 179 -4.35 3.73 -14.05
CA GLU A 179 -3.56 4.86 -13.57
C GLU A 179 -3.03 4.52 -12.16
N ILE A 180 -1.70 4.50 -12.04
CA ILE A 180 -1.01 4.27 -10.75
C ILE A 180 -0.59 5.62 -10.20
N ALA A 181 -1.28 6.11 -9.16
CA ALA A 181 -1.02 7.45 -8.63
C ALA A 181 0.31 7.56 -7.85
N THR A 182 0.56 6.64 -6.92
CA THR A 182 1.79 6.65 -6.10
C THR A 182 2.61 5.39 -6.36
N SER A 183 2.04 4.22 -6.09
CA SER A 183 2.64 2.91 -6.38
C SER A 183 1.59 1.81 -6.44
N GLU A 184 1.92 0.73 -7.14
CA GLU A 184 1.08 -0.48 -7.20
C GLU A 184 0.87 -1.09 -5.80
N THR A 185 1.90 -1.06 -4.96
CA THR A 185 1.86 -1.54 -3.57
C THR A 185 0.89 -0.72 -2.72
N ALA A 186 0.91 0.61 -2.84
CA ALA A 186 0.01 1.47 -2.08
C ALA A 186 -1.47 1.22 -2.44
N MET A 187 -1.76 1.11 -3.75
CA MET A 187 -3.11 0.74 -4.21
C MET A 187 -3.51 -0.65 -3.71
N GLY A 188 -2.59 -1.62 -3.76
CA GLY A 188 -2.82 -2.97 -3.24
C GLY A 188 -3.12 -3.02 -1.75
N GLN A 189 -2.42 -2.23 -0.93
CA GLN A 189 -2.70 -2.10 0.50
C GLN A 189 -4.04 -1.42 0.76
N CYS A 190 -4.39 -0.38 -0.01
CA CYS A 190 -5.72 0.25 0.10
C CYS A 190 -6.84 -0.75 -0.17
N VAL A 191 -6.70 -1.58 -1.21
CA VAL A 191 -7.69 -2.62 -1.56
C VAL A 191 -7.72 -3.73 -0.51
N GLY A 192 -6.56 -4.25 -0.13
CA GLY A 192 -6.42 -5.40 0.76
C GLY A 192 -6.79 -5.14 2.21
N SER A 193 -6.60 -3.90 2.69
CA SER A 193 -6.81 -3.51 4.09
C SER A 193 -7.96 -2.50 4.28
N ALA A 194 -8.83 -2.33 3.29
CA ALA A 194 -9.87 -1.29 3.32
C ALA A 194 -10.76 -1.34 4.56
N ARG A 195 -11.11 -2.55 5.04
CA ARG A 195 -11.97 -2.71 6.23
C ARG A 195 -11.24 -2.30 7.51
N GLU A 196 -10.01 -2.77 7.67
CA GLU A 196 -9.15 -2.47 8.81
C GLU A 196 -8.87 -0.97 8.90
N LEU A 197 -8.56 -0.35 7.76
CA LEU A 197 -8.33 1.10 7.67
C LEU A 197 -9.60 1.90 7.96
N THR A 198 -10.76 1.42 7.51
CA THR A 198 -12.06 2.05 7.85
C THR A 198 -12.31 1.99 9.35
N ASN A 199 -12.14 0.82 9.97
CA ASN A 199 -12.33 0.65 11.41
C ASN A 199 -11.37 1.55 12.21
N ALA A 200 -10.10 1.61 11.82
CA ALA A 200 -9.13 2.52 12.42
C ALA A 200 -9.58 4.00 12.36
N LEU A 201 -10.17 4.42 11.23
CA LEU A 201 -10.74 5.75 11.08
C LEU A 201 -12.04 5.96 11.85
N ASP A 202 -12.79 4.93 12.19
CA ASP A 202 -14.02 5.07 12.96
C ASP A 202 -13.75 5.08 14.48
N ASP A 203 -12.76 4.30 14.93
CA ASP A 203 -12.43 4.09 16.35
C ASP A 203 -11.50 5.17 16.96
N ALA A 204 -11.04 6.14 16.18
CA ALA A 204 -10.02 7.12 16.57
C ALA A 204 -10.37 8.08 17.73
N GLY A 205 -11.63 8.10 18.20
CA GLY A 205 -12.07 9.09 19.18
C GLY A 205 -12.11 10.53 18.63
N TRP A 206 -12.55 10.71 17.38
CA TRP A 206 -12.53 11.99 16.66
C TRP A 206 -13.10 13.19 17.43
N ARG A 207 -14.12 12.97 18.26
CA ARG A 207 -14.73 14.04 19.06
C ARG A 207 -13.68 14.77 19.92
N LEU A 208 -12.71 14.05 20.47
CA LEU A 208 -11.67 14.64 21.31
C LEU A 208 -10.59 15.33 20.47
N ILE A 209 -10.22 14.71 19.35
CA ILE A 209 -9.28 15.28 18.37
C ILE A 209 -9.81 16.62 17.81
N GLU A 210 -11.10 16.70 17.53
CA GLU A 210 -11.78 17.90 17.01
C GLU A 210 -11.76 19.08 18.00
N MET A 211 -11.52 18.84 19.30
CA MET A 211 -11.39 19.91 20.31
C MET A 211 -9.97 20.50 20.40
N LEU A 212 -8.96 19.80 19.87
CA LEU A 212 -7.56 20.20 19.99
C LEU A 212 -7.23 21.60 19.44
N PRO A 213 -7.80 22.06 18.30
CA PRO A 213 -7.49 23.41 17.80
C PRO A 213 -7.91 24.54 18.74
N GLY A 214 -8.92 24.31 19.57
CA GLY A 214 -9.48 25.30 20.50
C GLY A 214 -8.95 25.20 21.93
N MET A 215 -7.85 24.47 22.14
CA MET A 215 -7.23 24.33 23.46
C MET A 215 -6.62 25.66 23.95
N ALA A 216 -6.45 25.78 25.27
CA ALA A 216 -5.81 26.96 25.86
C ALA A 216 -4.32 27.03 25.49
N ALA A 217 -3.74 28.23 25.59
CA ALA A 217 -2.36 28.51 25.18
C ALA A 217 -1.33 27.57 25.81
N ALA A 218 -1.54 27.13 27.06
CA ALA A 218 -0.66 26.21 27.77
C ALA A 218 -0.60 24.81 27.11
N GLN A 219 -1.69 24.35 26.50
CA GLN A 219 -1.79 23.04 25.85
C GLN A 219 -1.65 23.10 24.32
N GLN A 220 -1.63 24.30 23.72
CA GLN A 220 -1.69 24.48 22.27
C GLN A 220 -0.52 23.81 21.52
N SER A 221 0.69 23.86 22.07
CA SER A 221 1.87 23.21 21.47
C SER A 221 1.70 21.68 21.39
N ALA A 222 1.22 21.07 22.47
CA ALA A 222 0.95 19.64 22.52
C ALA A 222 -0.19 19.23 21.57
N ALA A 223 -1.25 20.03 21.51
CA ALA A 223 -2.37 19.86 20.58
C ALA A 223 -1.89 19.92 19.12
N GLN A 224 -1.05 20.90 18.77
CA GLN A 224 -0.52 21.06 17.43
C GLN A 224 0.41 19.90 17.02
N ALA A 225 1.21 19.37 17.95
CA ALA A 225 2.05 18.21 17.69
C ALA A 225 1.21 16.97 17.33
N ILE A 226 0.15 16.69 18.11
CA ILE A 226 -0.79 15.58 17.85
C ILE A 226 -1.44 15.75 16.47
N LEU A 227 -1.95 16.95 16.17
CA LEU A 227 -2.59 17.21 14.88
C LEU A 227 -1.59 17.08 13.72
N THR A 228 -0.34 17.49 13.89
CA THR A 228 0.69 17.37 12.84
C THR A 228 1.00 15.91 12.51
N GLU A 229 1.21 15.07 13.52
CA GLU A 229 1.44 13.64 13.34
C GLU A 229 0.22 12.93 12.73
N LEU A 230 -0.99 13.29 13.18
CA LEU A 230 -2.23 12.74 12.63
C LEU A 230 -2.39 13.10 11.14
N ARG A 231 -2.13 14.36 10.77
CA ARG A 231 -2.17 14.79 9.36
C ARG A 231 -1.16 14.01 8.52
N GLN A 232 0.05 13.79 9.04
CA GLN A 232 1.05 12.96 8.35
C GLN A 232 0.54 11.53 8.11
N ALA A 233 -0.07 10.90 9.11
CA ALA A 233 -0.62 9.55 8.99
C ALA A 233 -1.79 9.45 7.99
N LEU A 234 -2.64 10.48 7.92
CA LEU A 234 -3.75 10.55 6.95
C LEU A 234 -3.27 10.83 5.52
N CYS A 235 -2.09 11.42 5.35
CA CYS A 235 -1.50 11.70 4.04
C CYS A 235 -0.66 10.55 3.50
N ALA A 236 0.21 9.97 4.32
CA ALA A 236 1.16 8.97 3.86
C ALA A 236 0.47 7.64 3.56
N ASP A 237 0.91 6.97 2.49
CA ASP A 237 0.47 5.62 2.14
C ASP A 237 0.80 4.61 3.26
N GLU A 238 0.08 3.48 3.29
CA GLU A 238 0.13 2.52 4.40
C GLU A 238 1.52 1.92 4.65
N HIS A 239 2.31 1.68 3.60
CA HIS A 239 3.69 1.21 3.73
C HIS A 239 4.65 2.27 4.28
N ALA A 240 4.32 3.56 4.17
CA ALA A 240 5.14 4.65 4.69
C ALA A 240 4.79 5.00 6.14
N VAL A 241 3.48 5.08 6.46
CA VAL A 241 2.99 5.26 7.83
C VAL A 241 1.75 4.38 8.02
N ALA A 242 1.82 3.45 8.95
CA ALA A 242 0.69 2.58 9.29
C ALA A 242 -0.43 3.40 9.96
N LEU A 243 -1.64 3.40 9.38
CA LEU A 243 -2.72 4.29 9.81
C LEU A 243 -3.25 3.93 11.18
N GLN A 244 -3.54 2.64 11.40
CA GLN A 244 -4.17 2.16 12.62
C GLN A 244 -3.41 2.55 13.89
N PRO A 245 -2.11 2.23 14.06
CA PRO A 245 -1.38 2.61 15.26
C PRO A 245 -1.25 4.13 15.40
N ALA A 246 -1.05 4.87 14.30
CA ALA A 246 -0.88 6.32 14.36
C ALA A 246 -2.16 7.03 14.84
N VAL A 247 -3.31 6.64 14.31
CA VAL A 247 -4.61 7.19 14.68
C VAL A 247 -4.99 6.81 16.12
N ALA A 248 -4.70 5.59 16.54
CA ALA A 248 -4.91 5.16 17.93
C ALA A 248 -4.06 5.95 18.93
N VAL A 249 -2.78 6.18 18.61
CA VAL A 249 -1.88 7.01 19.43
C VAL A 249 -2.37 8.45 19.49
N ALA A 250 -2.80 9.02 18.37
CA ALA A 250 -3.35 10.38 18.32
C ALA A 250 -4.61 10.52 19.20
N GLY A 251 -5.53 9.57 19.11
CA GLY A 251 -6.74 9.52 19.94
C GLY A 251 -6.41 9.45 21.43
N ALA A 252 -5.54 8.51 21.84
CA ALA A 252 -5.15 8.36 23.24
C ALA A 252 -4.41 9.60 23.80
N ARG A 253 -3.58 10.27 22.98
CA ARG A 253 -2.93 11.53 23.35
C ARG A 253 -3.93 12.68 23.47
N ALA A 254 -4.91 12.77 22.56
CA ALA A 254 -5.96 13.77 22.62
C ALA A 254 -6.81 13.61 23.90
N THR A 255 -7.19 12.39 24.25
CA THR A 255 -7.93 12.11 25.50
C THR A 255 -7.18 12.60 26.72
N ARG A 256 -5.91 12.21 26.88
CA ARG A 256 -5.10 12.65 28.02
C ARG A 256 -4.94 14.16 28.08
N LEU A 257 -4.76 14.82 26.94
CA LEU A 257 -4.58 16.28 26.89
C LEU A 257 -5.86 17.01 27.32
N VAL A 258 -7.02 16.53 26.89
CA VAL A 258 -8.33 17.08 27.29
C VAL A 258 -8.58 16.85 28.78
N GLU A 259 -8.33 15.65 29.29
CA GLU A 259 -8.47 15.33 30.72
C GLU A 259 -7.58 16.23 31.60
N GLN A 260 -6.32 16.45 31.19
CA GLN A 260 -5.39 17.36 31.86
C GLN A 260 -5.87 18.81 31.81
N ALA A 261 -6.45 19.25 30.69
CA ALA A 261 -7.00 20.60 30.58
C ALA A 261 -8.22 20.82 31.50
N MET A 262 -9.02 19.77 31.74
CA MET A 262 -10.16 19.82 32.66
C MET A 262 -9.77 19.79 34.14
N THR A 263 -8.63 19.18 34.48
CA THR A 263 -8.12 19.09 35.86
C THR A 263 -7.11 20.18 36.23
N ALA A 264 -6.66 20.97 35.25
CA ALA A 264 -5.73 22.07 35.52
C ALA A 264 -6.38 23.10 36.46
N PRO A 265 -5.78 23.40 37.62
CA PRO A 265 -6.28 24.45 38.51
C PRO A 265 -6.26 25.78 37.77
N VAL A 266 -7.36 26.52 37.83
CA VAL A 266 -7.43 27.90 37.34
C VAL A 266 -6.38 28.70 38.11
N SER A 267 -5.29 29.08 37.45
CA SER A 267 -4.33 30.03 38.01
C SER A 267 -5.07 31.34 38.25
N LEU A 268 -5.38 31.64 39.52
CA LEU A 268 -5.86 32.97 39.91
C LEU A 268 -4.80 34.00 39.45
N PRO A 269 -5.20 35.19 38.97
CA PRO A 269 -4.24 36.22 38.59
C PRO A 269 -3.38 36.53 39.81
N VAL A 270 -2.07 36.30 39.70
CA VAL A 270 -1.11 36.81 40.69
C VAL A 270 -1.27 38.32 40.68
N ALA A 271 -1.76 38.88 41.79
CA ALA A 271 -1.84 40.32 41.98
C ALA A 271 -0.47 40.96 41.67
N PRO A 272 -0.43 42.14 41.02
CA PRO A 272 0.82 42.77 40.65
C PRO A 272 1.68 42.95 41.92
N SER A 273 2.86 42.35 41.91
CA SER A 273 3.86 42.52 42.96
C SER A 273 4.16 44.00 43.12
N ALA A 274 3.90 44.52 44.32
CA ALA A 274 4.23 45.89 44.69
C ALA A 274 5.73 46.16 44.45
N PRO A 275 6.12 47.38 44.01
CA PRO A 275 7.50 47.71 43.70
C PRO A 275 8.36 47.65 44.97
N VAL A 276 9.48 46.93 44.87
CA VAL A 276 10.52 46.85 45.91
C VAL A 276 11.17 48.24 46.07
N PRO A 277 11.36 48.77 47.29
CA PRO A 277 12.08 50.03 47.49
C PRO A 277 13.58 49.82 47.21
N ALA A 278 14.20 50.80 46.54
CA ALA A 278 15.61 50.78 46.17
C ALA A 278 16.56 50.69 47.41
N PRO A 279 17.71 50.01 47.30
CA PRO A 279 18.69 49.98 48.37
C PRO A 279 19.50 51.28 48.42
N ILE A 280 19.66 51.80 49.64
CA ILE A 280 20.51 52.95 50.00
C ILE A 280 21.99 52.53 49.80
N PRO A 281 22.85 53.39 49.21
CA PRO A 281 24.27 53.07 49.05
C PRO A 281 25.03 53.35 50.36
N VAL A 282 25.67 52.34 50.94
CA VAL A 282 26.72 52.56 51.95
C VAL A 282 28.07 52.27 51.31
N ARG A 283 28.90 53.31 51.35
CA ARG A 283 30.26 53.41 50.84
C ARG A 283 31.23 52.95 51.94
N GLY A 284 32.21 52.11 51.62
CA GLY A 284 33.49 52.10 52.33
C GLY A 284 34.13 50.75 52.69
N ALA A 285 35.33 50.57 52.14
CA ALA A 285 36.55 50.00 52.73
C ALA A 285 36.82 48.48 52.72
N ASP A 286 37.83 48.17 51.89
CA ASP A 286 39.03 47.35 52.11
C ASP A 286 38.99 45.82 52.33
N ARG A 287 39.58 45.16 51.31
CA ARG A 287 40.66 44.15 51.34
C ARG A 287 40.78 43.25 52.59
N VAL A 288 40.86 41.94 52.35
CA VAL A 288 42.07 41.10 52.50
C VAL A 288 41.81 39.67 51.99
N THR A 289 42.88 39.09 51.43
CA THR A 289 43.12 37.77 50.83
C THR A 289 43.21 36.59 51.83
N ALA A 290 42.77 35.38 51.43
CA ALA A 290 43.37 34.06 51.70
C ALA A 290 42.43 32.98 51.09
N ALA A 291 42.82 32.10 50.15
CA ALA A 291 43.82 31.02 50.18
C ALA A 291 43.50 29.89 51.19
N GLY A 292 43.21 28.68 50.68
CA GLY A 292 43.10 27.41 51.44
C GLY A 292 42.05 26.47 50.84
N SER A 293 42.40 25.59 49.89
CA SER A 293 42.93 24.23 50.07
C SER A 293 41.94 23.17 50.55
N ARG A 294 41.64 22.25 49.62
CA ARG A 294 41.73 20.77 49.69
C ARG A 294 41.25 20.03 50.94
N GLY A 295 40.40 19.03 50.66
CA GLY A 295 40.03 17.87 51.49
C GLY A 295 38.56 17.58 51.22
N GLN A 296 38.13 16.46 50.65
CA GLN A 296 38.35 15.12 51.17
C GLN A 296 37.95 14.06 50.13
N GLU A 297 38.78 13.03 50.04
CA GLU A 297 38.54 11.74 49.38
C GLU A 297 38.04 10.72 50.44
N PRO A 298 37.81 9.44 50.11
CA PRO A 298 36.55 8.80 49.72
C PRO A 298 35.88 8.02 50.87
N GLN A 299 34.58 7.69 50.74
CA GLN A 299 33.99 6.56 51.48
C GLN A 299 33.15 5.66 50.59
N LEU A 300 33.62 4.41 50.53
CA LEU A 300 33.01 3.24 49.93
C LEU A 300 32.18 2.54 51.02
N VAL A 301 30.88 2.35 50.79
CA VAL A 301 30.08 1.34 51.50
C VAL A 301 29.26 0.60 50.44
N ALA A 302 29.63 -0.65 50.19
CA ALA A 302 28.84 -1.64 49.46
C ALA A 302 27.74 -2.15 50.40
N GLU A 303 26.51 -2.35 49.94
CA GLU A 303 25.88 -3.65 49.60
C GLU A 303 24.35 -3.37 49.69
N THR A 304 23.38 -3.91 48.95
CA THR A 304 23.25 -4.89 47.86
C THR A 304 21.79 -4.77 47.41
N GLU A 305 21.49 -4.84 46.10
CA GLU A 305 20.30 -5.51 45.51
C GLU A 305 20.33 -5.36 43.96
N PRO A 306 20.22 -6.45 43.18
CA PRO A 306 20.48 -6.44 41.74
C PRO A 306 19.21 -6.12 40.95
N SER A 307 18.97 -4.84 40.65
CA SER A 307 18.05 -4.50 39.57
C SER A 307 18.74 -4.72 38.22
N ARG A 308 18.35 -5.77 37.50
CA ARG A 308 18.70 -5.99 36.08
C ARG A 308 18.33 -4.74 35.27
N ARG A 309 19.28 -3.83 35.11
CA ARG A 309 19.23 -2.78 34.09
C ARG A 309 19.77 -3.38 32.81
N THR A 310 18.88 -3.66 31.86
CA THR A 310 19.27 -3.81 30.47
C THR A 310 19.85 -2.48 30.03
N ALA A 311 21.18 -2.38 29.95
CA ALA A 311 21.84 -1.18 29.47
C ALA A 311 21.47 -0.98 28.00
N VAL A 312 20.55 -0.05 27.73
CA VAL A 312 20.27 0.43 26.39
C VAL A 312 21.34 1.46 26.06
N LEU A 313 22.26 1.12 25.16
CA LEU A 313 23.17 2.09 24.56
C LEU A 313 22.37 2.95 23.59
N GLN A 314 22.11 4.21 23.96
CA GLN A 314 21.55 5.23 23.08
C GLN A 314 22.60 6.32 22.86
N GLY A 315 22.80 6.69 21.61
CA GLY A 315 23.68 7.77 21.18
C GLY A 315 23.20 8.32 19.84
N GLU A 316 23.38 9.61 19.63
CA GLU A 316 23.05 10.32 18.39
C GLU A 316 24.32 11.00 17.89
N GLU A 317 24.76 10.63 16.69
CA GLU A 317 25.92 11.21 16.02
C GLU A 317 25.46 11.85 14.71
N SER A 318 25.76 13.13 14.54
CA SER A 318 25.38 13.92 13.36
C SER A 318 26.63 14.38 12.61
N HIS A 319 26.49 14.68 11.31
CA HIS A 319 27.58 15.14 10.43
C HIS A 319 28.74 14.14 10.21
N LEU A 320 28.43 12.83 10.22
CA LEU A 320 29.42 11.79 9.94
C LEU A 320 29.72 11.70 8.43
N SER A 321 31.00 11.57 8.10
CA SER A 321 31.42 11.21 6.75
C SER A 321 31.00 9.76 6.41
N PRO A 322 30.88 9.38 5.13
CA PRO A 322 30.54 8.02 4.74
C PRO A 322 31.49 6.95 5.31
N ALA A 323 32.76 7.30 5.52
CA ALA A 323 33.74 6.42 6.16
C ALA A 323 33.46 6.25 7.66
N ALA A 324 33.17 7.34 8.37
CA ALA A 324 32.85 7.32 9.79
C ALA A 324 31.55 6.57 10.10
N VAL A 325 30.54 6.66 9.23
CA VAL A 325 29.29 5.88 9.36
C VAL A 325 29.56 4.37 9.32
N ARG A 326 30.45 3.91 8.42
CA ARG A 326 30.81 2.48 8.30
C ARG A 326 31.56 1.98 9.53
N GLU A 327 32.49 2.77 10.06
CA GLU A 327 33.23 2.43 11.28
C GLU A 327 32.30 2.36 12.50
N LEU A 328 31.34 3.28 12.59
CA LEU A 328 30.33 3.29 13.66
C LEU A 328 29.40 2.07 13.58
N LEU A 329 28.92 1.70 12.39
CA LEU A 329 28.12 0.49 12.21
C LEU A 329 28.91 -0.78 12.58
N THR A 330 30.17 -0.88 12.14
CA THR A 330 31.05 -2.00 12.47
C THR A 330 31.25 -2.11 13.99
N THR A 331 31.42 -0.98 14.66
CA THR A 331 31.58 -0.92 16.13
C THR A 331 30.30 -1.34 16.86
N LEU A 332 29.12 -0.96 16.35
CA LEU A 332 27.83 -1.34 16.92
C LEU A 332 27.53 -2.83 16.70
N GLU A 333 27.86 -3.38 15.53
CA GLU A 333 27.76 -4.80 15.24
C GLU A 333 28.66 -5.65 16.13
N ALA A 334 29.91 -5.23 16.37
CA ALA A 334 30.82 -5.93 17.27
C ALA A 334 30.33 -5.93 18.74
N ARG A 335 29.46 -4.99 19.12
CA ARG A 335 28.91 -4.86 20.48
C ARG A 335 27.55 -5.55 20.66
N LEU A 336 26.90 -5.98 19.59
CA LEU A 336 25.64 -6.71 19.64
C LEU A 336 25.82 -8.09 20.30
N ARG A 337 25.04 -8.36 21.35
CA ARG A 337 24.99 -9.67 22.00
C ARG A 337 23.78 -10.47 21.49
N THR A 338 23.84 -11.80 21.64
CA THR A 338 22.76 -12.71 21.23
C THR A 338 21.43 -12.32 21.88
N GLY A 339 20.41 -12.03 21.07
CA GLY A 339 19.09 -11.59 21.53
C GLY A 339 18.87 -10.07 21.58
N GLN A 340 19.84 -9.25 21.19
CA GLN A 340 19.67 -7.80 21.00
C GLN A 340 19.42 -7.47 19.54
N THR A 341 18.55 -6.49 19.28
CA THR A 341 18.26 -5.97 17.94
C THR A 341 18.76 -4.53 17.84
N LEU A 342 19.63 -4.25 16.87
CA LEU A 342 20.08 -2.89 16.58
C LEU A 342 19.01 -2.18 15.74
N GLN A 343 18.51 -1.06 16.25
CA GLN A 343 17.59 -0.19 15.52
C GLN A 343 18.33 1.10 15.14
N CYS A 344 18.62 1.29 13.86
CA CYS A 344 19.35 2.45 13.34
C CYS A 344 18.45 3.25 12.40
N THR A 345 18.42 4.58 12.56
CA THR A 345 17.72 5.49 11.65
C THR A 345 18.76 6.33 10.92
N ILE A 346 18.87 6.16 9.61
CA ILE A 346 19.80 6.92 8.76
C ILE A 346 19.01 7.98 7.99
N ARG A 347 19.27 9.26 8.28
CA ARG A 347 18.76 10.39 7.47
C ARG A 347 19.92 10.92 6.62
N TRP A 348 19.72 11.02 5.32
CA TRP A 348 20.74 11.52 4.39
C TRP A 348 20.20 12.70 3.58
N SER A 349 21.11 13.62 3.22
CA SER A 349 20.85 14.73 2.31
C SER A 349 22.07 14.93 1.42
N ILE A 350 21.88 14.94 0.11
CA ILE A 350 22.94 15.25 -0.85
C ILE A 350 22.70 16.67 -1.34
N SER A 351 23.58 17.60 -0.96
CA SER A 351 23.60 18.98 -1.45
C SER A 351 24.76 19.13 -2.42
N GLY A 352 24.47 19.44 -3.69
CA GLY A 352 25.49 19.86 -4.66
C GLY A 352 25.56 21.38 -4.70
N GLU A 353 26.76 21.94 -4.60
CA GLU A 353 26.98 23.35 -4.95
C GLU A 353 26.80 23.49 -6.47
N ALA A 354 25.86 24.34 -6.89
CA ALA A 354 25.77 24.77 -8.27
C ALA A 354 27.01 25.63 -8.58
N GLN A 355 27.90 25.13 -9.43
CA GLN A 355 28.96 25.95 -10.02
C GLN A 355 28.31 27.08 -10.83
N GLN A 356 28.56 28.32 -10.40
CA GLN A 356 28.32 29.52 -11.19
C GLN A 356 29.30 29.63 -12.35
#